data_AF-A0AAI9KP57-F1
#
_entry.id   AF-A0AAI9KP57-F1
#
_cell.length_a   1.000
_cell.length_b   1.000
_cell.length_c   1.000
_cell.angle_alpha   90.00
_cell.angle_beta   90.00
_cell.angle_gamma   90.00
#
_symmetry.space_group_name_H-M   'P 1'
#
loop_
_entity.id
_entity.type
_entity.pdbx_description
1 polymer ?
#
loop_
_entity_poly.entity_id
_entity_poly.type
_entity_poly.pdbx_seq_one_letter_code
_entity_poly.pdbx_strand_id
1 'polypeptide(L)'
;MLLGTQKLLYGRLQAGTAAGLASAPLAIPLQMQYYEAGNWLKNKEDQCTQLSLANQGFTFLNPSQTFDAATRELNLGAGRKIKLGLGSSAPGGDAALAKDGEILFHFAKPDISVRIPYKVDLAKQPSQPLWLSDPTSGNDGNLQGEAIFGSSRGNDRVIYRREVLH
;
A
#
# COMPACT_ATOMS: atom_id res chain seq x y z
N MET A 1 17.16 -39.79 4.84
CA MET A 1 17.14 -38.44 4.23
C MET A 1 15.72 -38.22 3.72
N LEU A 2 14.84 -37.57 4.49
CA LEU A 2 13.50 -37.24 3.99
C LEU A 2 13.66 -36.12 2.96
N LEU A 3 13.39 -36.42 1.70
CA LEU A 3 13.13 -35.40 0.69
C LEU A 3 11.84 -34.69 1.12
N GLY A 4 11.96 -33.47 1.62
CA GLY A 4 10.81 -32.66 1.96
C GLY A 4 9.93 -32.47 0.73
N THR A 5 8.63 -32.70 0.87
CA THR A 5 7.63 -32.36 -0.15
C THR A 5 7.68 -30.85 -0.41
N GLN A 6 8.15 -30.45 -1.59
CA GLN A 6 8.15 -29.06 -2.02
C GLN A 6 6.78 -28.73 -2.62
N LYS A 7 5.95 -27.96 -1.89
CA LYS A 7 4.69 -27.42 -2.41
C LYS A 7 5.01 -26.19 -3.24
N LEU A 8 4.93 -26.29 -4.56
CA LEU A 8 4.99 -25.14 -5.46
C LEU A 8 3.67 -24.38 -5.34
N LEU A 9 3.69 -23.26 -4.62
CA LEU A 9 2.55 -22.36 -4.49
C LEU A 9 2.73 -21.21 -5.48
N TYR A 10 1.70 -20.94 -6.29
CA TYR A 10 1.60 -19.70 -7.04
C TYR A 10 1.34 -18.57 -6.05
N GLY A 11 2.30 -17.64 -5.96
CA GLY A 11 2.24 -16.51 -5.05
C GLY A 11 1.83 -15.24 -5.76
N ARG A 12 1.31 -14.27 -5.01
CA ARG A 12 1.19 -12.89 -5.47
C ARG A 12 1.41 -11.89 -4.36
N LEU A 13 1.85 -10.69 -4.71
CA LEU A 13 1.72 -9.53 -3.85
C LEU A 13 0.37 -8.86 -4.10
N GLN A 14 -0.39 -8.58 -3.06
CA GLN A 14 -1.55 -7.71 -3.10
C GLN A 14 -1.19 -6.36 -2.48
N ALA A 15 -1.05 -5.33 -3.32
CA ALA A 15 -0.98 -3.95 -2.87
C ALA A 15 -2.36 -3.51 -2.38
N GLY A 16 -2.43 -2.99 -1.15
CA GLY A 16 -3.68 -2.58 -0.55
C GLY A 16 -4.20 -1.23 -1.03
N THR A 17 -5.48 -0.98 -0.77
CA THR A 17 -6.10 0.35 -0.89
C THR A 17 -6.83 0.62 0.41
N ALA A 18 -6.62 1.81 0.98
CA ALA A 18 -7.28 2.19 2.23
C ALA A 18 -7.61 3.69 2.25
N ALA A 19 -8.59 4.05 3.08
CA ALA A 19 -9.00 5.42 3.31
C ALA A 19 -8.84 5.82 4.77
N GLY A 20 -8.40 7.06 5.01
CA GLY A 20 -8.18 7.62 6.34
C GLY A 20 -8.52 9.12 6.42
N LEU A 21 -8.45 9.64 7.63
CA LEU A 21 -8.61 11.08 7.89
C LEU A 21 -7.40 11.84 7.38
N ALA A 22 -7.60 13.01 6.78
CA ALA A 22 -6.50 13.88 6.34
C ALA A 22 -5.57 14.30 7.49
N SER A 23 -6.07 14.33 8.73
CA SER A 23 -5.34 14.74 9.93
C SER A 23 -4.64 13.59 10.66
N ALA A 24 -4.66 12.37 10.12
CA ALA A 24 -4.08 11.18 10.75
C ALA A 24 -3.17 10.42 9.76
N PRO A 25 -2.14 9.71 10.24
CA PRO A 25 -1.38 8.79 9.38
C PRO A 25 -2.28 7.63 8.92
N LEU A 26 -1.94 7.05 7.77
CA LEU A 26 -2.62 5.89 7.20
C LEU A 26 -1.60 4.76 6.99
N ALA A 27 -1.94 3.56 7.45
CA ALA A 27 -1.18 2.34 7.20
C ALA A 27 -1.97 1.44 6.26
N ILE A 28 -1.34 1.01 5.16
CA ILE A 28 -1.95 0.16 4.14
C ILE A 28 -1.24 -1.19 4.14
N PRO A 29 -1.95 -2.32 4.28
CA PRO A 29 -1.33 -3.63 4.22
C PRO A 29 -0.92 -3.97 2.79
N LEU A 30 0.33 -4.43 2.63
CA LEU A 30 0.85 -5.14 1.47
C LEU A 30 0.91 -6.62 1.83
N GLN A 31 0.19 -7.47 1.11
CA GLN A 31 0.02 -8.87 1.50
C GLN A 31 0.65 -9.82 0.50
N MET A 32 1.52 -10.70 0.99
CA MET A 32 2.01 -11.84 0.25
C MET A 32 0.96 -12.94 0.37
N GLN A 33 0.39 -13.32 -0.76
CA GLN A 33 -0.70 -14.27 -0.86
C GLN A 33 -0.28 -15.50 -1.66
N TYR A 34 -0.92 -16.63 -1.41
CA TYR A 34 -0.80 -17.83 -2.21
C TYR A 34 -2.19 -18.30 -2.64
N TYR A 35 -2.25 -19.00 -3.76
CA TYR A 35 -3.52 -19.53 -4.28
C TYR A 35 -3.78 -20.94 -3.76
N GLU A 36 -4.95 -21.15 -3.16
CA GLU A 36 -5.39 -22.46 -2.68
C GLU A 36 -6.92 -22.59 -2.77
N ALA A 37 -7.38 -23.72 -3.31
CA ALA A 37 -8.80 -24.06 -3.39
C ALA A 37 -9.70 -22.93 -3.97
N GLY A 38 -9.25 -22.27 -5.04
CA GLY A 38 -10.02 -21.21 -5.69
C GLY A 38 -9.87 -19.82 -5.08
N ASN A 39 -9.07 -19.66 -4.02
CA ASN A 39 -8.99 -18.43 -3.24
C ASN A 39 -7.54 -17.97 -3.06
N TRP A 40 -7.35 -16.66 -3.00
CA TRP A 40 -6.10 -16.07 -2.57
C TRP A 40 -6.09 -15.94 -1.05
N LEU A 41 -5.14 -16.60 -0.40
CA LEU A 41 -4.97 -16.63 1.05
C LEU A 41 -3.67 -15.95 1.43
N LYS A 42 -3.66 -15.25 2.57
CA LYS A 42 -2.42 -14.63 3.08
C LYS A 42 -1.41 -15.73 3.46
N ASN A 43 -0.18 -15.59 2.98
CA ASN A 43 0.92 -16.49 3.30
C ASN A 43 1.50 -16.17 4.69
N LYS A 44 0.85 -16.68 5.75
CA LYS A 44 1.30 -16.45 7.14
C LYS A 44 2.68 -17.03 7.45
N GLU A 45 3.18 -17.94 6.62
CA GLU A 45 4.52 -18.51 6.79
C GLU A 45 5.63 -17.59 6.25
N ASP A 46 5.28 -16.56 5.48
CA ASP A 46 6.27 -15.61 4.96
C ASP A 46 6.72 -14.63 6.04
N GLN A 47 8.00 -14.77 6.43
CA GLN A 47 8.71 -13.94 7.39
C GLN A 47 9.96 -13.29 6.77
N CYS A 48 10.14 -13.39 5.45
CA CYS A 48 11.42 -13.10 4.80
C CYS A 48 11.32 -12.28 3.52
N THR A 49 10.15 -12.19 2.87
CA THR A 49 9.99 -11.30 1.71
C THR A 49 10.29 -9.87 2.14
N GLN A 50 11.28 -9.24 1.50
CA GLN A 50 11.68 -7.88 1.78
C GLN A 50 11.14 -6.94 0.71
N LEU A 51 10.51 -5.85 1.14
CA LEU A 51 10.18 -4.71 0.27
C LEU A 51 10.95 -3.48 0.69
N SER A 52 11.29 -2.63 -0.27
CA SER A 52 12.01 -1.38 -0.08
C SER A 52 11.40 -0.26 -0.92
N LEU A 53 11.38 0.94 -0.34
CA LEU A 53 11.07 2.20 -1.02
C LEU A 53 12.25 2.69 -1.88
N ALA A 54 13.46 2.15 -1.68
CA ALA A 54 14.63 2.50 -2.48
C ALA A 54 14.49 1.99 -3.92
N ASN A 55 15.43 2.42 -4.78
CA ASN A 55 15.60 1.92 -6.15
C ASN A 55 14.35 1.98 -7.03
N GLN A 56 13.40 2.88 -6.73
CA GLN A 56 12.11 2.97 -7.43
C GLN A 56 11.27 1.70 -7.35
N GLY A 57 11.41 0.91 -6.27
CA GLY A 57 10.58 -0.26 -6.00
C GLY A 57 9.10 0.06 -5.81
N PHE A 58 8.79 1.34 -5.55
CA PHE A 58 7.44 1.90 -5.56
C PHE A 58 7.39 3.07 -6.53
N THR A 59 6.35 3.10 -7.37
CA THR A 59 6.07 4.18 -8.31
C THR A 59 4.73 4.81 -7.99
N PHE A 60 4.61 6.11 -8.17
CA PHE A 60 3.38 6.86 -7.93
C PHE A 60 2.74 7.19 -9.28
N LEU A 61 1.46 6.86 -9.42
CA LEU A 61 0.78 6.87 -10.72
C LEU A 61 0.21 8.25 -11.07
N ASN A 62 0.10 9.15 -10.09
CA ASN A 62 -0.26 10.54 -10.33
C ASN A 62 1.00 11.34 -10.70
N PRO A 63 1.10 11.94 -11.91
CA PRO A 63 2.31 12.67 -12.35
C PRO A 63 2.69 13.88 -11.49
N SER A 64 1.74 14.43 -10.73
CA SER A 64 2.02 15.54 -9.80
C SER A 64 2.61 15.07 -8.47
N GLN A 65 2.76 13.75 -8.28
CA GLN A 65 3.31 13.14 -7.07
C GLN A 65 4.69 12.57 -7.36
N THR A 66 5.70 13.05 -6.66
CA THR A 66 7.10 12.65 -6.87
C THR A 66 7.71 12.19 -5.56
N PHE A 67 8.31 11.01 -5.57
CA PHE A 67 8.91 10.40 -4.40
C PHE A 67 10.43 10.53 -4.44
N ASP A 68 10.99 11.02 -3.34
CA ASP A 68 12.41 11.05 -3.10
C ASP A 68 12.79 9.90 -2.15
N ALA A 69 13.45 8.88 -2.70
CA ALA A 69 13.85 7.70 -1.95
C ALA A 69 14.90 7.99 -0.87
N ALA A 70 15.73 9.03 -1.03
CA ALA A 70 16.78 9.36 -0.06
C ALA A 70 16.18 9.95 1.23
N THR A 71 15.14 10.79 1.09
CA THR A 71 14.46 11.43 2.23
C THR A 71 13.22 10.68 2.69
N ARG A 72 12.70 9.77 1.85
CA ARG A 72 11.39 9.09 1.97
C ARG A 72 10.23 10.08 1.98
N GLU A 73 10.40 11.20 1.30
CA GLU A 73 9.36 12.20 1.15
C GLU A 73 8.63 12.02 -0.17
N LEU A 74 7.30 11.99 -0.11
CA LEU A 74 6.43 12.09 -1.26
C LEU A 74 5.93 13.53 -1.36
N ASN A 75 6.27 14.20 -2.47
CA ASN A 75 5.67 15.47 -2.85
C ASN A 75 4.23 15.20 -3.33
N LEU A 76 3.27 15.94 -2.80
CA LEU A 76 1.84 15.85 -3.15
C LEU A 76 1.41 16.95 -4.13
N GLY A 77 2.35 17.75 -4.62
CA GLY A 77 2.12 18.98 -5.38
C GLY A 77 2.08 20.23 -4.48
N ALA A 78 2.21 21.40 -5.10
CA ALA A 78 2.15 22.71 -4.42
C ALA A 78 3.08 22.84 -3.19
N GLY A 79 4.26 22.20 -3.23
CA GLY A 79 5.25 22.25 -2.16
C GLY A 79 4.92 21.43 -0.91
N ARG A 80 3.81 20.68 -0.90
CA ARG A 80 3.44 19.80 0.22
C ARG A 80 4.16 18.48 0.13
N LYS A 81 4.69 18.00 1.25
CA LYS A 81 5.37 16.71 1.34
C LYS A 81 4.86 15.91 2.53
N ILE A 82 4.78 14.60 2.37
CA ILE A 82 4.55 13.66 3.46
C ILE A 82 5.67 12.64 3.52
N LYS A 83 5.95 12.12 4.71
CA LYS A 83 6.91 11.04 4.90
C LYS A 83 6.22 9.68 4.67
N LEU A 84 6.91 8.79 3.97
CA LEU A 84 6.50 7.41 3.78
C LEU A 84 7.44 6.46 4.51
N GLY A 85 7.00 5.23 4.73
CA GLY A 85 7.87 4.16 5.19
C GLY A 85 7.19 2.81 5.30
N LEU A 86 7.98 1.77 5.54
CA LEU A 86 7.56 0.39 5.63
C LEU A 86 7.82 -0.17 7.03
N GLY A 87 6.96 -1.06 7.51
CA GLY A 87 7.20 -1.83 8.74
C GLY A 87 6.06 -1.73 9.77
N SER A 88 6.28 -2.22 10.98
CA SER A 88 5.22 -2.37 11.99
C SER A 88 4.81 -1.09 12.72
N SER A 89 5.56 0.00 12.58
CA SER A 89 5.31 1.28 13.24
C SER A 89 5.40 2.43 12.26
N ALA A 90 4.60 3.49 12.47
CA ALA A 90 4.61 4.67 11.62
C ALA A 90 5.78 5.62 11.99
N PRO A 91 6.43 6.28 11.01
CA PRO A 91 6.29 6.08 9.58
C PRO A 91 7.04 4.83 9.09
N GLY A 92 7.86 4.19 9.92
CA GLY A 92 8.62 2.99 9.56
C GLY A 92 9.99 3.29 8.95
N GLY A 93 10.59 2.28 8.34
CA GLY A 93 11.88 2.30 7.65
C GLY A 93 11.76 2.60 6.15
N ASP A 94 12.90 2.60 5.46
CA ASP A 94 12.99 2.56 4.00
C ASP A 94 12.71 1.15 3.44
N ALA A 95 12.97 0.11 4.23
CA ALA A 95 12.66 -1.28 3.91
C ALA A 95 12.03 -2.00 5.11
N ALA A 96 11.29 -3.08 4.83
CA ALA A 96 10.76 -3.98 5.84
C ALA A 96 10.71 -5.41 5.32
N LEU A 97 10.77 -6.35 6.27
CA LEU A 97 10.50 -7.76 6.04
C LEU A 97 9.02 -8.05 6.29
N ALA A 98 8.49 -9.00 5.55
CA ALA A 98 7.22 -9.64 5.82
C ALA A 98 7.13 -10.09 7.27
N LYS A 99 5.99 -9.86 7.90
CA LYS A 99 5.60 -10.54 9.12
C LYS A 99 4.23 -11.16 8.91
N ASP A 100 4.17 -12.48 8.98
CA ASP A 100 2.96 -13.26 8.71
C ASP A 100 2.34 -12.93 7.34
N GLY A 101 3.21 -12.80 6.32
CA GLY A 101 2.84 -12.46 4.95
C GLY A 101 2.36 -11.03 4.74
N GLU A 102 2.73 -10.10 5.62
CA GLU A 102 2.27 -8.72 5.56
C GLU A 102 3.40 -7.72 5.83
N ILE A 103 3.38 -6.61 5.10
CA ILE A 103 4.16 -5.40 5.38
C ILE A 103 3.18 -4.23 5.39
N LEU A 104 3.23 -3.39 6.43
CA LEU A 104 2.44 -2.15 6.42
C LEU A 104 3.22 -1.05 5.69
N PHE A 105 2.53 -0.39 4.77
CA PHE A 105 3.00 0.79 4.06
C PHE A 105 2.36 2.04 4.67
N HIS A 106 3.19 2.86 5.31
CA HIS A 106 2.75 4.03 6.05
C HIS A 106 2.85 5.29 5.22
N PHE A 107 1.81 6.10 5.34
CA PHE A 107 1.67 7.43 4.78
C PHE A 107 1.45 8.40 5.95
N ALA A 108 2.35 9.37 6.14
CA ALA A 108 2.12 10.42 7.11
C ALA A 108 0.89 11.27 6.74
N LYS A 109 0.30 11.93 7.74
CA LYS A 109 -0.90 12.77 7.53
C LYS A 109 -0.61 13.88 6.51
N PRO A 110 -1.48 14.08 5.50
CA PRO A 110 -1.28 15.13 4.49
C PRO A 110 -1.94 16.47 4.86
N ASP A 111 -2.83 16.51 5.85
CA ASP A 111 -3.65 17.66 6.24
C ASP A 111 -4.49 18.25 5.09
N ILE A 112 -4.68 17.48 4.01
CA ILE A 112 -5.51 17.79 2.84
C ILE A 112 -6.26 16.55 2.38
N SER A 113 -7.35 16.75 1.62
CA SER A 113 -7.95 15.65 0.86
C SER A 113 -7.07 15.32 -0.34
N VAL A 114 -6.62 14.08 -0.45
CA VAL A 114 -5.72 13.63 -1.53
C VAL A 114 -5.86 12.13 -1.77
N ARG A 115 -5.67 11.72 -3.03
CA ARG A 115 -5.53 10.33 -3.45
C ARG A 115 -4.12 10.08 -3.95
N ILE A 116 -3.50 9.02 -3.49
CA ILE A 116 -2.11 8.67 -3.79
C ILE A 116 -2.11 7.25 -4.39
N PRO A 117 -2.35 7.13 -5.70
CA PRO A 117 -2.26 5.84 -6.38
C PRO A 117 -0.78 5.45 -6.55
N TYR A 118 -0.46 4.20 -6.24
CA TYR A 118 0.90 3.68 -6.30
C TYR A 118 0.94 2.28 -6.91
N LYS A 119 2.10 1.88 -7.40
CA LYS A 119 2.40 0.54 -7.90
C LYS A 119 3.71 0.03 -7.32
N VAL A 120 3.72 -1.23 -6.89
CA VAL A 120 4.95 -1.95 -6.51
C VAL A 120 5.60 -2.55 -7.76
N ASP A 121 6.87 -2.22 -7.99
CA ASP A 121 7.68 -2.82 -9.04
C ASP A 121 8.55 -3.93 -8.44
N LEU A 122 8.10 -5.18 -8.60
CA LEU A 122 8.77 -6.37 -8.05
C LEU A 122 10.19 -6.57 -8.61
N ALA A 123 10.47 -6.12 -9.84
CA ALA A 123 11.80 -6.26 -10.45
C ALA A 123 12.83 -5.31 -9.82
N LYS A 124 12.36 -4.27 -9.13
CA LYS A 124 13.19 -3.28 -8.43
C LYS A 124 13.27 -3.50 -6.92
N GLN A 125 12.63 -4.55 -6.42
CA GLN A 125 12.72 -4.95 -5.01
C GLN A 125 14.02 -5.69 -4.69
N PRO A 126 14.50 -5.69 -3.43
CA PRO A 126 15.82 -6.21 -3.07
C PRO A 126 16.12 -7.65 -3.54
N SER A 127 15.15 -8.56 -3.39
CA SER A 127 15.29 -9.96 -3.80
C SER A 127 14.66 -10.27 -5.16
N GLN A 128 14.14 -9.24 -5.85
CA GLN A 128 13.38 -9.37 -7.09
C GLN A 128 12.36 -10.53 -7.06
N PRO A 129 11.38 -10.54 -6.14
CA PRO A 129 10.47 -11.67 -5.96
C PRO A 129 9.42 -11.71 -7.09
N LEU A 130 9.86 -11.91 -8.33
CA LEU A 130 9.02 -11.92 -9.54
C LEU A 130 7.96 -13.01 -9.52
N TRP A 131 8.16 -14.06 -8.73
CA TRP A 131 7.17 -15.11 -8.47
C TRP A 131 5.92 -14.61 -7.72
N LEU A 132 5.95 -13.38 -7.17
CA LEU A 132 4.80 -12.67 -6.61
C LEU A 132 4.05 -11.81 -7.64
N SER A 133 4.43 -11.86 -8.92
CA SER A 133 3.61 -11.29 -9.98
C SER A 133 2.42 -12.22 -10.23
N ASP A 134 1.20 -11.68 -10.27
CA ASP A 134 0.01 -12.41 -10.68
C ASP A 134 -0.24 -12.14 -12.17
N PRO A 135 0.22 -13.01 -13.09
CA PRO A 135 0.08 -12.78 -14.52
C PRO A 135 -1.38 -12.82 -14.99
N THR A 136 -2.31 -13.31 -14.15
CA THR A 136 -3.74 -13.35 -14.45
C THR A 136 -4.45 -12.06 -14.11
N SER A 137 -3.85 -11.22 -13.26
CA SER A 137 -4.32 -9.86 -13.05
C SER A 137 -3.92 -9.03 -14.28
N GLY A 138 -4.90 -8.61 -15.08
CA GLY A 138 -4.62 -7.72 -16.21
C GLY A 138 -3.87 -6.47 -15.74
N ASN A 139 -2.80 -6.10 -16.46
CA ASN A 139 -2.01 -4.88 -16.23
C ASN A 139 -1.42 -4.70 -14.82
N ASP A 140 -1.00 -5.79 -14.16
CA ASP A 140 -0.43 -5.77 -12.80
C ASP A 140 -1.38 -5.14 -11.76
N GLY A 141 -2.69 -5.34 -11.92
CA GLY A 141 -3.70 -4.74 -11.05
C GLY A 141 -3.54 -5.11 -9.58
N ASN A 142 -3.01 -6.30 -9.27
CA ASN A 142 -2.72 -6.73 -7.90
C ASN A 142 -1.54 -5.96 -7.28
N LEU A 143 -0.64 -5.41 -8.09
CA LEU A 143 0.52 -4.63 -7.65
C LEU A 143 0.20 -3.14 -7.47
N GLN A 144 -1.03 -2.72 -7.77
CA GLN A 144 -1.49 -1.35 -7.64
C GLN A 144 -2.37 -1.16 -6.41
N GLY A 145 -2.19 -0.03 -5.73
CA GLY A 145 -2.95 0.34 -4.55
C GLY A 145 -3.19 1.84 -4.50
N GLU A 146 -4.02 2.31 -3.57
CA GLU A 146 -4.31 3.73 -3.38
C GLU A 146 -4.43 4.10 -1.89
N ALA A 147 -3.69 5.14 -1.47
CA ALA A 147 -3.92 5.79 -0.20
C ALA A 147 -4.88 6.98 -0.37
N ILE A 148 -6.00 6.96 0.33
CA ILE A 148 -7.06 7.96 0.21
C ILE A 148 -7.17 8.73 1.52
N PHE A 149 -7.01 10.04 1.48
CA PHE A 149 -7.15 10.92 2.62
C PHE A 149 -8.28 11.91 2.42
N GLY A 150 -9.07 12.16 3.46
CA GLY A 150 -10.03 13.26 3.47
C GLY A 150 -11.23 13.10 2.54
N SER A 151 -11.41 11.92 1.92
CA SER A 151 -12.64 11.60 1.19
C SER A 151 -13.77 11.36 2.20
N SER A 152 -14.41 12.43 2.64
CA SER A 152 -15.73 12.30 3.25
C SER A 152 -16.63 11.62 2.22
N ARG A 153 -17.25 10.49 2.56
CA ARG A 153 -18.37 9.98 1.77
C ARG A 153 -19.42 11.10 1.82
N GLY A 154 -19.63 11.78 0.69
CA GLY A 154 -20.62 12.84 0.60
C GLY A 154 -22.02 12.34 0.98
N ASN A 155 -22.76 13.21 1.68
CA ASN A 155 -24.20 13.18 2.05
C ASN A 155 -24.62 12.34 3.29
N ASP A 156 -25.51 12.79 4.18
CA ASP A 156 -26.43 13.94 4.16
C ASP A 156 -26.92 14.32 5.58
N ARG A 157 -26.81 15.59 5.98
CA ARG A 157 -27.78 16.19 6.92
C ARG A 157 -27.77 17.71 6.75
N VAL A 158 -28.43 18.18 5.69
CA VAL A 158 -28.98 19.53 5.72
C VAL A 158 -30.00 19.58 6.87
N ILE A 159 -29.63 20.20 7.99
CA ILE A 159 -30.60 20.55 9.04
C ILE A 159 -31.32 21.80 8.55
N TYR A 160 -32.45 21.63 7.86
CA TYR A 160 -33.40 22.73 7.69
C TYR A 160 -33.94 23.11 9.08
N ARG A 161 -33.45 24.20 9.68
CA ARG A 161 -34.17 24.89 10.74
C ARG A 161 -35.07 25.93 10.09
N ARG A 162 -36.35 25.58 9.91
CA ARG A 162 -37.39 26.59 9.66
C ARG A 162 -37.73 27.22 11.00
N GLU A 163 -37.37 28.47 11.21
CA GLU A 163 -38.01 29.26 12.26
C GLU A 163 -39.43 29.60 11.78
N VAL A 164 -40.43 29.02 12.44
CA VAL A 164 -41.79 29.56 12.41
C VAL A 164 -42.01 30.21 13.77
N LEU A 165 -42.04 31.53 13.78
CA LEU A 165 -42.61 32.32 14.87
C LEU A 165 -43.80 33.10 14.30
N HIS A 166 -44.86 33.12 15.13
CA HIS A 166 -46.23 33.54 14.88
C HIS A 166 -46.41 34.96 14.34
#